data_AF-A0A5A9YXI1-F1
#
_entry.id   AF-A0A5A9YXI1-F1
#
_cell.length_a   1.000
_cell.length_b   1.000
_cell.length_c   1.000
_cell.angle_alpha   90.00
_cell.angle_beta   90.00
_cell.angle_gamma   90.00
#
_symmetry.space_group_name_H-M   'P 1'
#
loop_
_entity.id
_entity.type
_entity.pdbx_description
1 polymer ?
#
loop_
_entity_poly.entity_id
_entity_poly.type
_entity_poly.pdbx_seq_one_letter_code
_entity_poly.pdbx_strand_id
1 'polypeptide(L)'
;MDADYPATGSILHACSHPSRLEQRNGRIDRKLQPAKIVSCRYFRYAQRETDIVLDALVWKTETIREELGSVGKVIEDKIAKRLAEGGIGKGQGASLARAITEENDAERLHRARSEMDDEEQARHDRLLKEQDDLRKVLERSRERVGVNADDLKRVASAALSRAGLSLEQSRGATVGRTETYQLDPSDPAFARDAGWDDAFDDLRVRPRKRGERLGDWRRNAPIRSIAFEPPILADGRDAANVVQVHLEHRLVRRLLSRFLSQGFQSNLSRLSVIEGPGAQPRVVLMGRLAVYGSGAARLHEEIIPITAIWSESDRERRHLRALGESGEERTLNQLEDALRDARSAPASAVTRVKELYAKDIADLTPAFEKIAAERLSTVKTQLVKRGEEEARSLESLLDQQRKRIAKAATDFNPNQLTLDLVPDERREREADRRHWESRLSRLEQELLDEPQRLRESYEVRAHRLEPVGLVYLWPVSG
;
A
#
# COMPACT_ATOMS: atom_id res chain seq x y z
N MET A 1 36.61 -28.41 -43.89
CA MET A 1 37.73 -27.48 -43.73
C MET A 1 37.92 -27.31 -42.24
N ASP A 2 39.03 -27.85 -41.77
CA ASP A 2 39.44 -27.91 -40.38
C ASP A 2 39.72 -26.52 -39.78
N ALA A 3 39.46 -26.40 -38.48
CA ALA A 3 40.26 -25.61 -37.57
C ALA A 3 40.23 -26.26 -36.18
N ASP A 4 41.41 -26.62 -35.69
CA ASP A 4 41.72 -27.38 -34.47
C ASP A 4 42.05 -26.44 -33.26
N TYR A 5 41.47 -26.80 -32.08
CA TYR A 5 41.89 -26.65 -30.65
C TYR A 5 42.36 -25.29 -30.03
N PRO A 6 42.42 -25.08 -28.67
CA PRO A 6 42.10 -25.96 -27.52
C PRO A 6 41.28 -25.37 -26.33
N ALA A 7 40.82 -26.29 -25.47
CA ALA A 7 40.41 -26.23 -24.06
C ALA A 7 40.31 -24.88 -23.30
N THR A 8 39.10 -24.59 -22.80
CA THR A 8 38.88 -24.15 -21.41
C THR A 8 37.50 -24.63 -20.96
N GLY A 9 37.51 -25.55 -19.99
CA GLY A 9 36.29 -26.10 -19.41
C GLY A 9 35.46 -25.00 -18.75
N SER A 10 34.13 -25.06 -18.91
CA SER A 10 33.11 -24.36 -18.09
C SER A 10 31.69 -24.43 -18.67
N ILE A 11 31.42 -25.20 -19.73
CA ILE A 11 30.12 -25.16 -20.38
C ILE A 11 29.50 -26.56 -20.33
N LEU A 12 28.39 -26.67 -19.58
CA LEU A 12 27.49 -27.83 -19.44
C LEU A 12 27.67 -28.75 -18.21
N HIS A 13 27.88 -28.15 -17.03
CA HIS A 13 27.40 -28.74 -15.75
C HIS A 13 25.92 -28.41 -15.46
N ALA A 14 25.22 -27.79 -16.42
CA ALA A 14 23.92 -27.18 -16.19
C ALA A 14 22.78 -28.20 -16.34
N CYS A 15 22.06 -28.38 -15.23
CA CYS A 15 20.77 -29.07 -15.07
C CYS A 15 20.79 -30.55 -14.66
N SER A 16 21.74 -31.01 -13.83
CA SER A 16 21.55 -32.29 -13.09
C SER A 16 20.58 -32.17 -11.90
N HIS A 17 19.95 -31.01 -11.68
CA HIS A 17 19.17 -30.73 -10.48
C HIS A 17 17.76 -30.20 -10.82
N PRO A 18 16.69 -30.95 -10.54
CA PRO A 18 15.30 -30.61 -10.88
C PRO A 18 14.85 -29.24 -10.38
N SER A 19 15.25 -28.85 -9.16
CA SER A 19 14.86 -27.56 -8.57
C SER A 19 15.39 -26.35 -9.33
N ARG A 20 16.54 -26.46 -10.02
CA ARG A 20 17.05 -25.38 -10.90
C ARG A 20 16.26 -25.27 -12.20
N LEU A 21 15.75 -26.39 -12.71
CA LEU A 21 14.90 -26.43 -13.88
C LEU A 21 13.52 -25.81 -13.54
N GLU A 22 12.98 -26.14 -12.38
CA GLU A 22 11.75 -25.54 -11.85
C GLU A 22 11.90 -24.04 -11.57
N GLN A 23 13.02 -23.60 -10.99
CA GLN A 23 13.29 -22.18 -10.78
C GLN A 23 13.37 -21.40 -12.11
N ARG A 24 13.87 -22.02 -13.18
CA ARG A 24 13.87 -21.41 -14.52
C ARG A 24 12.47 -21.36 -15.11
N ASN A 25 11.70 -22.43 -14.98
CA ASN A 25 10.29 -22.46 -15.39
C ASN A 25 9.46 -21.40 -14.66
N GLY A 26 9.62 -21.28 -13.33
CA GLY A 26 8.88 -20.32 -12.49
C GLY A 26 9.17 -18.85 -12.77
N ARG A 27 10.22 -18.52 -13.55
CA ARG A 27 10.39 -17.14 -14.07
C ARG A 27 9.36 -16.82 -15.15
N ILE A 28 8.87 -17.83 -15.85
CA ILE A 28 7.87 -17.75 -16.91
C ILE A 28 6.50 -18.14 -16.36
N ASP A 29 6.39 -19.24 -15.63
CA ASP A 29 5.15 -19.67 -14.97
C ASP A 29 4.96 -18.95 -13.63
N ARG A 30 4.27 -17.81 -13.67
CA ARG A 30 4.00 -16.95 -12.51
C ARG A 30 2.56 -16.46 -12.50
N LYS A 31 2.09 -15.95 -11.37
CA LYS A 31 0.77 -15.31 -11.28
C LYS A 31 0.66 -14.17 -12.30
N LEU A 32 -0.53 -14.02 -12.90
CA LEU A 32 -0.86 -13.00 -13.93
C LEU A 32 -0.21 -13.23 -15.31
N GLN A 33 0.14 -14.47 -15.68
CA GLN A 33 0.47 -14.78 -17.07
C GLN A 33 -0.76 -14.66 -17.99
N PRO A 34 -0.59 -14.19 -19.24
CA PRO A 34 -1.69 -13.95 -20.16
C PRO A 34 -2.31 -15.24 -20.71
N ALA A 35 -1.54 -16.34 -20.75
CA ALA A 35 -2.01 -17.65 -21.17
C ALA A 35 -2.24 -18.54 -19.95
N LYS A 36 -3.34 -19.31 -19.96
CA LYS A 36 -3.66 -20.28 -18.90
C LYS A 36 -2.69 -21.46 -18.85
N ILE A 37 -1.98 -21.73 -19.95
CA ILE A 37 -1.04 -22.84 -20.09
C ILE A 37 0.28 -22.29 -20.62
N VAL A 38 1.37 -22.56 -19.90
CA VAL A 38 2.75 -22.28 -20.34
C VAL A 38 3.36 -23.60 -20.79
N SER A 39 3.86 -23.66 -22.03
CA SER A 39 4.53 -24.86 -22.56
C SER A 39 6.05 -24.67 -22.59
N CYS A 40 6.77 -25.47 -21.80
CA CYS A 40 8.22 -25.52 -21.80
C CYS A 40 8.70 -26.78 -22.54
N ARG A 41 9.43 -26.61 -23.65
CA ARG A 41 9.97 -27.74 -24.44
C ARG A 41 11.47 -27.87 -24.20
N TYR A 42 11.93 -29.08 -23.91
CA TYR A 42 13.33 -29.41 -23.70
C TYR A 42 13.85 -30.29 -24.84
N PHE A 43 15.05 -29.99 -25.34
CA PHE A 43 15.72 -30.81 -26.36
C PHE A 43 16.58 -31.88 -25.69
N ARG A 44 16.43 -33.13 -26.14
CA ARG A 44 17.13 -34.30 -25.62
C ARG A 44 18.13 -34.84 -26.64
N TYR A 45 19.34 -35.17 -26.20
CA TYR A 45 20.30 -35.92 -27.01
C TYR A 45 20.35 -37.39 -26.54
N ALA A 46 20.11 -38.32 -27.47
CA ALA A 46 20.02 -39.76 -27.15
C ALA A 46 21.32 -40.36 -26.58
N GLN A 47 22.47 -39.76 -26.89
CA GLN A 47 23.79 -40.25 -26.49
C GLN A 47 24.32 -39.61 -25.19
N ARG A 48 23.60 -38.63 -24.63
CA ARG A 48 24.06 -37.89 -23.46
C ARG A 48 23.54 -38.52 -22.18
N GLU A 49 24.46 -39.05 -21.37
CA GLU A 49 24.14 -39.73 -20.10
C GLU A 49 23.31 -38.87 -19.14
N THR A 50 23.57 -37.56 -19.10
CA THR A 50 22.79 -36.61 -18.29
C THR A 50 21.33 -36.54 -18.71
N ASP A 51 21.05 -36.58 -20.01
CA ASP A 51 19.70 -36.47 -20.54
C ASP A 51 18.91 -37.77 -20.33
N ILE A 52 19.59 -38.93 -20.31
CA ILE A 52 18.99 -40.24 -19.99
C ILE A 52 18.52 -40.28 -18.53
N VAL A 53 19.35 -39.78 -17.60
CA VAL A 53 18.99 -39.71 -16.17
C VAL A 53 17.90 -38.66 -15.93
N LEU A 54 17.97 -37.51 -16.61
CA LEU A 54 16.94 -36.47 -16.52
C LEU A 54 15.58 -36.96 -17.03
N ASP A 55 15.54 -37.73 -18.11
CA ASP A 55 14.31 -38.30 -18.65
C ASP A 55 13.64 -39.26 -17.65
N ALA A 56 14.43 -40.17 -17.06
CA ALA A 56 13.94 -41.08 -16.03
C ALA A 56 13.46 -40.32 -14.78
N LEU A 57 14.16 -39.24 -14.40
CA LEU A 57 13.75 -38.38 -13.29
C LEU A 57 12.44 -37.66 -13.58
N VAL A 58 12.34 -36.98 -14.73
CA VAL A 58 11.13 -36.24 -15.12
C VAL A 58 9.94 -37.19 -15.16
N TRP A 59 10.10 -38.36 -15.81
CA TRP A 59 9.03 -39.34 -15.91
C TRP A 59 8.61 -39.85 -14.51
N LYS A 60 9.56 -40.21 -13.65
CA LYS A 60 9.26 -40.65 -12.28
C LYS A 60 8.61 -39.53 -11.46
N THR A 61 9.08 -38.29 -11.56
CA THR A 61 8.48 -37.14 -10.87
C THR A 61 7.08 -36.83 -11.39
N GLU A 62 6.83 -36.99 -12.69
CA GLU A 62 5.52 -36.77 -13.31
C GLU A 62 4.55 -37.87 -12.90
N THR A 63 4.96 -39.14 -12.90
CA THR A 63 4.18 -40.25 -12.34
C THR A 63 3.86 -40.03 -10.85
N ILE A 64 4.86 -39.67 -10.05
CA ILE A 64 4.67 -39.37 -8.62
C ILE A 64 3.69 -38.19 -8.43
N ARG A 65 3.79 -37.15 -9.29
CA ARG A 65 2.91 -35.97 -9.24
C ARG A 65 1.49 -36.28 -9.71
N GLU A 66 1.29 -37.12 -10.71
CA GLU A 66 -0.02 -37.57 -11.17
C GLU A 66 -0.70 -38.48 -10.14
N GLU A 67 0.06 -39.38 -9.50
CA GLU A 67 -0.45 -40.32 -8.50
C GLU A 67 -0.73 -39.66 -7.14
N LEU A 68 0.00 -38.61 -6.78
CA LEU A 68 0.02 -38.05 -5.42
C LEU A 68 -0.14 -36.52 -5.32
N GLY A 69 -0.24 -35.79 -6.44
CA GLY A 69 -0.43 -34.34 -6.43
C GLY A 69 0.74 -33.58 -5.80
N SER A 70 0.46 -32.75 -4.78
CA SER A 70 1.43 -31.92 -4.05
C SER A 70 2.46 -32.70 -3.21
N VAL A 71 2.21 -34.00 -3.00
CA VAL A 71 3.09 -34.93 -2.26
C VAL A 71 4.42 -35.21 -2.98
N GLY A 72 4.47 -35.04 -4.31
CA GLY A 72 5.68 -35.29 -5.09
C GLY A 72 6.88 -34.41 -4.72
N LYS A 73 6.65 -33.22 -4.16
CA LYS A 73 7.69 -32.20 -3.93
C LYS A 73 8.70 -32.58 -2.84
N VAL A 74 8.28 -33.29 -1.79
CA VAL A 74 9.16 -33.73 -0.69
C VAL A 74 10.05 -34.90 -1.12
N ILE A 75 9.52 -35.73 -2.03
CA ILE A 75 10.23 -36.88 -2.61
C ILE A 75 11.22 -36.38 -3.66
N GLU A 76 10.83 -35.39 -4.47
CA GLU A 76 11.72 -34.65 -5.38
C GLU A 76 12.95 -34.12 -4.66
N ASP A 77 12.80 -33.46 -3.51
CA ASP A 77 13.93 -32.91 -2.74
C ASP A 77 14.89 -33.99 -2.21
N LYS A 78 14.36 -35.16 -1.80
CA LYS A 78 15.19 -36.29 -1.32
C LYS A 78 15.90 -37.03 -2.46
N ILE A 79 15.23 -37.21 -3.60
CA ILE A 79 15.83 -37.75 -4.83
C ILE A 79 16.93 -36.80 -5.33
N ALA A 80 16.63 -35.49 -5.36
CA ALA A 80 17.58 -34.45 -5.75
C ALA A 80 18.80 -34.39 -4.81
N LYS A 81 18.62 -34.65 -3.51
CA LYS A 81 19.72 -34.74 -2.54
C LYS A 81 20.61 -35.97 -2.77
N ARG A 82 20.03 -37.16 -3.02
CA ARG A 82 20.81 -38.37 -3.39
C ARG A 82 21.62 -38.17 -4.68
N LEU A 83 21.06 -37.51 -5.68
CA LEU A 83 21.76 -37.18 -6.94
C LEU A 83 22.85 -36.12 -6.76
N ALA A 84 22.65 -35.17 -5.85
CA ALA A 84 23.67 -34.17 -5.50
C ALA A 84 24.85 -34.78 -4.72
N GLU A 85 24.59 -35.79 -3.89
CA GLU A 85 25.60 -36.51 -3.10
C GLU A 85 26.34 -37.60 -3.92
N GLY A 86 25.65 -38.26 -4.86
CA GLY A 86 26.22 -39.38 -5.64
C GLY A 86 26.91 -39.00 -6.96
N GLY A 87 26.57 -37.87 -7.58
CA GLY A 87 27.05 -37.48 -8.91
C GLY A 87 26.66 -38.47 -10.02
N ILE A 88 26.85 -38.08 -11.29
CA ILE A 88 26.70 -38.99 -12.44
C ILE A 88 28.11 -39.35 -12.92
N GLY A 89 28.59 -40.53 -12.55
CA GLY A 89 29.86 -41.08 -13.06
C GLY A 89 29.74 -41.46 -14.54
N LYS A 90 30.82 -41.30 -15.32
CA LYS A 90 30.88 -41.73 -16.73
C LYS A 90 30.56 -43.23 -16.84
N GLY A 91 29.59 -43.60 -17.66
CA GLY A 91 29.18 -44.99 -17.91
C GLY A 91 28.11 -45.53 -16.95
N GLN A 92 27.64 -44.76 -15.97
CA GLN A 92 26.64 -45.19 -14.98
C GLN A 92 25.22 -44.64 -15.23
N GLY A 93 25.02 -43.85 -16.30
CA GLY A 93 23.74 -43.21 -16.57
C GLY A 93 22.57 -44.20 -16.77
N ALA A 94 22.81 -45.30 -17.48
CA ALA A 94 21.76 -46.31 -17.75
C ALA A 94 21.38 -47.14 -16.50
N SER A 95 22.35 -47.47 -15.64
CA SER A 95 22.09 -48.19 -14.38
C SER A 95 21.37 -47.30 -13.37
N LEU A 96 21.75 -46.02 -13.29
CA LEU A 96 21.10 -45.05 -12.40
C LEU A 96 19.66 -44.76 -12.85
N ALA A 97 19.41 -44.65 -14.16
CA ALA A 97 18.06 -44.50 -14.70
C ALA A 97 17.16 -45.70 -14.36
N ARG A 98 17.64 -46.94 -14.51
CA ARG A 98 16.88 -48.14 -14.12
C ARG A 98 16.57 -48.20 -12.63
N ALA A 99 17.55 -47.88 -11.79
CA ALA A 99 17.36 -47.84 -10.34
C ALA A 99 16.27 -46.84 -9.91
N ILE A 100 16.19 -45.69 -10.56
CA ILE A 100 15.16 -44.67 -10.30
C ILE A 100 13.77 -45.15 -10.75
N THR A 101 13.68 -45.83 -11.89
CA THR A 101 12.40 -46.35 -12.40
C THR A 101 11.87 -47.50 -11.54
N GLU A 102 12.75 -48.44 -11.16
CA GLU A 102 12.41 -49.69 -10.45
C GLU A 102 12.23 -49.53 -8.92
N GLU A 103 12.60 -48.39 -8.32
CA GLU A 103 12.36 -48.14 -6.89
C GLU A 103 10.84 -48.13 -6.60
N ASN A 104 10.39 -49.13 -5.83
CA ASN A 104 8.99 -49.34 -5.47
C ASN A 104 8.71 -48.72 -4.10
N ASP A 105 8.21 -47.49 -4.09
CA ASP A 105 7.96 -46.73 -2.87
C ASP A 105 6.53 -46.92 -2.31
N ALA A 106 5.72 -47.86 -2.80
CA ALA A 106 4.28 -47.97 -2.50
C ALA A 106 3.88 -47.83 -1.02
N GLU A 107 4.53 -48.54 -0.09
CA GLU A 107 4.24 -48.42 1.36
C GLU A 107 4.71 -47.09 1.96
N ARG A 108 5.80 -46.53 1.43
CA ARG A 108 6.38 -45.26 1.86
C ARG A 108 5.53 -44.08 1.34
N LEU A 109 4.98 -44.22 0.13
CA LEU A 109 4.03 -43.29 -0.51
C LEU A 109 2.69 -43.27 0.23
N HIS A 110 2.18 -44.43 0.65
CA HIS A 110 0.90 -44.49 1.36
C HIS A 110 0.94 -43.78 2.71
N ARG A 111 2.05 -43.92 3.45
CA ARG A 111 2.27 -43.26 4.75
C ARG A 111 2.49 -41.75 4.61
N ALA A 112 3.25 -41.33 3.60
CA ALA A 112 3.45 -39.91 3.29
C ALA A 112 2.13 -39.23 2.87
N ARG A 113 1.26 -39.95 2.15
CA ARG A 113 -0.06 -39.45 1.74
C ARG A 113 -0.98 -39.24 2.95
N SER A 114 -1.06 -40.19 3.88
CA SER A 114 -1.91 -40.02 5.08
C SER A 114 -1.43 -38.92 6.01
N GLU A 115 -0.12 -38.77 6.21
CA GLU A 115 0.44 -37.73 7.08
C GLU A 115 0.30 -36.34 6.45
N MET A 116 0.43 -36.21 5.12
CA MET A 116 0.29 -34.92 4.44
C MET A 116 -1.14 -34.55 4.07
N ASP A 117 -2.08 -35.48 3.88
CA ASP A 117 -3.50 -35.12 3.70
C ASP A 117 -4.00 -34.30 4.91
N ASP A 118 -3.58 -34.66 6.13
CA ASP A 118 -3.88 -33.92 7.35
C ASP A 118 -3.14 -32.57 7.41
N GLU A 119 -1.86 -32.51 7.04
CA GLU A 119 -1.07 -31.27 7.00
C GLU A 119 -1.51 -30.30 5.89
N GLU A 120 -1.89 -30.81 4.72
CA GLU A 120 -2.38 -30.05 3.58
C GLU A 120 -3.77 -29.50 3.85
N GLN A 121 -4.66 -30.29 4.47
CA GLN A 121 -5.95 -29.80 4.93
C GLN A 121 -5.76 -28.70 5.97
N ALA A 122 -4.88 -28.92 6.96
CA ALA A 122 -4.55 -27.90 7.96
C ALA A 122 -3.93 -26.65 7.34
N ARG A 123 -3.09 -26.80 6.30
CA ARG A 123 -2.48 -25.68 5.57
C ARG A 123 -3.51 -24.93 4.72
N HIS A 124 -4.40 -25.65 4.06
CA HIS A 124 -5.48 -25.07 3.26
C HIS A 124 -6.44 -24.29 4.15
N ASP A 125 -6.81 -24.84 5.30
CA ASP A 125 -7.65 -24.16 6.29
C ASP A 125 -6.95 -22.92 6.87
N ARG A 126 -5.63 -22.99 7.11
CA ARG A 126 -4.83 -21.80 7.48
C ARG A 126 -4.85 -20.74 6.38
N LEU A 127 -4.67 -21.12 5.11
CA LEU A 127 -4.68 -20.19 3.98
C LEU A 127 -6.06 -19.55 3.77
N LEU A 128 -7.14 -20.31 3.92
CA LEU A 128 -8.51 -19.77 3.88
C LEU A 128 -8.73 -18.77 5.02
N LYS A 129 -8.28 -19.12 6.22
CA LYS A 129 -8.35 -18.21 7.38
C LYS A 129 -7.54 -16.94 7.15
N GLU A 130 -6.32 -17.05 6.64
CA GLU A 130 -5.49 -15.90 6.26
C GLU A 130 -6.17 -15.05 5.18
N GLN A 131 -6.79 -15.68 4.17
CA GLN A 131 -7.53 -14.96 3.13
C GLN A 131 -8.71 -14.18 3.72
N ASP A 132 -9.48 -14.78 4.61
CA ASP A 132 -10.62 -14.13 5.26
C ASP A 132 -10.17 -13.02 6.21
N ASP A 133 -9.07 -13.22 6.94
CA ASP A 133 -8.48 -12.19 7.79
C ASP A 133 -7.99 -11.01 6.95
N LEU A 134 -7.32 -11.26 5.81
CA LEU A 134 -6.91 -10.23 4.87
C LEU A 134 -8.11 -9.49 4.25
N ARG A 135 -9.20 -10.20 3.91
CA ARG A 135 -10.45 -9.58 3.43
C ARG A 135 -11.06 -8.66 4.49
N LYS A 136 -11.13 -9.11 5.75
CA LYS A 136 -11.62 -8.29 6.86
C LYS A 136 -10.74 -7.07 7.10
N VAL A 137 -9.43 -7.22 7.01
CA VAL A 137 -8.49 -6.09 7.14
C VAL A 137 -8.67 -5.10 5.98
N LEU A 138 -8.83 -5.60 4.75
CA LEU A 138 -9.10 -4.76 3.58
C LEU A 138 -10.41 -3.97 3.76
N GLU A 139 -11.48 -4.63 4.20
CA GLU A 139 -12.77 -3.97 4.39
C GLU A 139 -12.72 -2.93 5.50
N ARG A 140 -12.13 -3.26 6.66
CA ARG A 140 -11.90 -2.27 7.73
C ARG A 140 -11.04 -1.10 7.26
N SER A 141 -10.04 -1.36 6.41
CA SER A 141 -9.21 -0.30 5.84
C SER A 141 -9.99 0.57 4.87
N ARG A 142 -10.93 0.00 4.10
CA ARG A 142 -11.83 0.75 3.21
C ARG A 142 -12.82 1.58 4.01
N GLU A 143 -13.44 1.03 5.04
CA GLU A 143 -14.36 1.78 5.91
C GLU A 143 -13.65 2.93 6.64
N ARG A 144 -12.41 2.70 7.11
CA ARG A 144 -11.67 3.68 7.91
C ARG A 144 -10.91 4.73 7.09
N VAL A 145 -10.36 4.36 5.94
CA VAL A 145 -9.41 5.18 5.14
C VAL A 145 -9.80 5.23 3.67
N GLY A 146 -10.78 4.43 3.22
CA GLY A 146 -11.15 4.33 1.82
C GLY A 146 -11.65 5.66 1.29
N VAL A 147 -10.90 6.22 0.36
CA VAL A 147 -11.36 7.35 -0.44
C VAL A 147 -12.12 6.79 -1.62
N ASN A 148 -13.37 7.22 -1.78
CA ASN A 148 -14.15 6.90 -2.95
C ASN A 148 -13.46 7.49 -4.20
N ALA A 149 -13.32 6.68 -5.24
CA ALA A 149 -12.72 7.10 -6.51
C ALA A 149 -13.47 8.28 -7.13
N ASP A 150 -14.80 8.33 -6.98
CA ASP A 150 -15.63 9.43 -7.48
C ASP A 150 -15.35 10.74 -6.75
N ASP A 151 -15.16 10.70 -5.42
CA ASP A 151 -14.83 11.89 -4.64
C ASP A 151 -13.44 12.40 -5.00
N LEU A 152 -12.47 11.50 -5.17
CA LEU A 152 -11.14 11.87 -5.61
C LEU A 152 -11.17 12.50 -7.00
N LYS A 153 -11.94 11.92 -7.93
CA LYS A 153 -12.19 12.47 -9.26
C LYS A 153 -12.78 13.87 -9.17
N ARG A 154 -13.82 14.08 -8.34
CA ARG A 154 -14.47 15.40 -8.16
C ARG A 154 -13.49 16.45 -7.63
N VAL A 155 -12.70 16.11 -6.62
CA VAL A 155 -11.71 17.04 -6.04
C VAL A 155 -10.62 17.36 -7.06
N ALA A 156 -10.15 16.37 -7.82
CA ALA A 156 -9.19 16.59 -8.91
C ALA A 156 -9.78 17.47 -10.02
N SER A 157 -11.03 17.22 -10.43
CA SER A 157 -11.77 18.05 -11.38
C SER A 157 -11.92 19.49 -10.91
N ALA A 158 -12.25 19.71 -9.63
CA ALA A 158 -12.35 21.04 -9.05
C ALA A 158 -11.00 21.77 -9.05
N ALA A 159 -9.90 21.06 -8.76
CA ALA A 159 -8.55 21.62 -8.80
C ALA A 159 -8.12 22.01 -10.22
N LEU A 160 -8.44 21.18 -11.21
CA LEU A 160 -8.14 21.43 -12.63
C LEU A 160 -9.00 22.57 -13.18
N SER A 161 -10.29 22.61 -12.85
CA SER A 161 -11.21 23.67 -13.29
C SER A 161 -10.73 25.05 -12.84
N ARG A 162 -10.19 25.15 -11.61
CA ARG A 162 -9.55 26.38 -11.11
C ARG A 162 -8.29 26.77 -11.88
N ALA A 163 -7.61 25.82 -12.51
CA ALA A 163 -6.47 26.08 -13.39
C ALA A 163 -6.90 26.39 -14.84
N GLY A 164 -8.21 26.38 -15.13
CA GLY A 164 -8.77 26.61 -16.46
C GLY A 164 -8.94 25.35 -17.31
N LEU A 165 -8.72 24.15 -16.74
CA LEU A 165 -8.80 22.88 -17.46
C LEU A 165 -9.99 22.04 -16.96
N SER A 166 -10.86 21.59 -17.86
CA SER A 166 -11.92 20.65 -17.50
C SER A 166 -11.46 19.21 -17.68
N LEU A 167 -11.52 18.41 -16.61
CA LEU A 167 -11.17 16.99 -16.68
C LEU A 167 -12.03 16.24 -17.71
N GLU A 168 -13.31 16.59 -17.84
CA GLU A 168 -14.22 15.94 -18.80
C GLU A 168 -13.84 16.20 -20.26
N GLN A 169 -13.17 17.32 -20.57
CA GLN A 169 -12.64 17.59 -21.91
C GLN A 169 -11.42 16.72 -22.24
N SER A 170 -10.74 16.21 -21.21
CA SER A 170 -9.58 15.33 -21.33
C SER A 170 -9.95 13.85 -21.31
N ARG A 171 -11.24 13.50 -21.48
CA ARG A 171 -11.71 12.11 -21.41
C ARG A 171 -11.14 11.26 -22.56
N GLY A 172 -10.50 10.16 -22.20
CA GLY A 172 -9.88 9.20 -23.13
C GLY A 172 -10.74 7.97 -23.38
N ALA A 173 -10.15 6.96 -24.03
CA ALA A 173 -10.79 5.67 -24.26
C ALA A 173 -11.02 4.92 -22.94
N THR A 174 -12.24 4.40 -22.73
CA THR A 174 -12.55 3.59 -21.55
C THR A 174 -11.81 2.25 -21.61
N VAL A 175 -11.36 1.77 -20.46
CA VAL A 175 -10.74 0.46 -20.32
C VAL A 175 -11.65 -0.40 -19.47
N GLY A 176 -12.29 -1.39 -20.09
CA GLY A 176 -13.30 -2.21 -19.43
C GLY A 176 -14.48 -1.34 -18.97
N ARG A 177 -14.67 -1.22 -17.66
CA ARG A 177 -15.71 -0.37 -17.04
C ARG A 177 -15.18 0.98 -16.56
N THR A 178 -13.87 1.20 -16.64
CA THR A 178 -13.21 2.35 -16.02
C THR A 178 -13.03 3.50 -17.00
N GLU A 179 -13.44 4.70 -16.59
CA GLU A 179 -13.19 5.95 -17.31
C GLU A 179 -11.72 6.35 -17.22
N THR A 180 -11.15 6.79 -18.35
CA THR A 180 -9.75 7.25 -18.40
C THR A 180 -9.69 8.70 -18.87
N TYR A 181 -8.61 9.38 -18.48
CA TYR A 181 -8.36 10.78 -18.81
C TYR A 181 -6.93 10.96 -19.32
N GLN A 182 -6.78 11.71 -20.40
CA GLN A 182 -5.50 12.03 -21.01
C GLN A 182 -5.25 13.53 -20.87
N LEU A 183 -4.47 13.89 -19.85
CA LEU A 183 -4.03 15.28 -19.65
C LEU A 183 -2.98 15.65 -20.71
N ASP A 184 -2.81 16.92 -21.06
CA ASP A 184 -1.69 17.40 -21.89
C ASP A 184 -0.73 18.22 -21.02
N PRO A 185 0.56 17.83 -20.87
CA PRO A 185 1.53 18.60 -20.10
C PRO A 185 1.82 19.98 -20.68
N SER A 186 1.55 20.17 -21.98
CA SER A 186 1.79 21.43 -22.70
C SER A 186 0.66 22.45 -22.52
N ASP A 187 -0.42 22.07 -21.83
CA ASP A 187 -1.55 22.95 -21.61
C ASP A 187 -1.14 24.19 -20.79
N PRO A 188 -1.62 25.41 -21.16
CA PRO A 188 -1.36 26.63 -20.39
C PRO A 188 -1.64 26.54 -18.89
N ALA A 189 -2.55 25.66 -18.47
CA ALA A 189 -2.86 25.38 -17.06
C ALA A 189 -1.67 24.81 -16.27
N PHE A 190 -0.76 24.10 -16.94
CA PHE A 190 0.42 23.47 -16.35
C PHE A 190 1.72 24.22 -16.65
N ALA A 191 1.78 24.96 -17.77
CA ALA A 191 2.97 25.69 -18.21
C ALA A 191 3.48 26.77 -17.24
N ARG A 192 2.63 27.27 -16.33
CA ARG A 192 2.98 28.36 -15.40
C ARG A 192 3.83 27.92 -14.21
N ASP A 193 3.94 26.63 -13.92
CA ASP A 193 4.55 26.13 -12.69
C ASP A 193 5.47 24.93 -12.97
N ALA A 194 6.77 25.16 -12.80
CA ALA A 194 7.84 24.25 -13.22
C ALA A 194 7.81 22.86 -12.57
N GLY A 195 7.11 22.68 -11.45
CA GLY A 195 7.06 21.36 -10.82
C GLY A 195 6.03 20.39 -11.42
N TRP A 196 5.15 20.84 -12.33
CA TRP A 196 4.21 19.91 -13.01
C TRP A 196 4.93 18.86 -13.83
N ASP A 197 6.06 19.25 -14.40
CA ASP A 197 6.97 18.38 -15.13
C ASP A 197 7.32 17.11 -14.37
N ASP A 198 7.69 17.25 -13.09
CA ASP A 198 8.00 16.10 -12.23
C ASP A 198 6.75 15.23 -12.05
N ALA A 199 5.58 15.82 -11.77
CA ALA A 199 4.35 15.05 -11.61
C ALA A 199 3.97 14.26 -12.88
N PHE A 200 4.22 14.81 -14.08
CA PHE A 200 4.00 14.12 -15.35
C PHE A 200 5.07 13.08 -15.66
N ASP A 201 6.30 13.27 -15.19
CA ASP A 201 7.40 12.33 -15.40
C ASP A 201 7.11 10.93 -14.82
N ASP A 202 6.30 10.83 -13.74
CA ASP A 202 5.83 9.55 -13.17
C ASP A 202 4.79 8.84 -14.07
N LEU A 203 4.03 9.62 -14.84
CA LEU A 203 2.95 9.12 -15.70
C LEU A 203 3.47 8.63 -17.06
N ARG A 204 4.73 8.86 -17.38
CA ARG A 204 5.31 8.46 -18.67
C ARG A 204 5.33 6.94 -18.85
N VAL A 205 5.21 6.50 -20.10
CA VAL A 205 5.21 5.07 -20.48
C VAL A 205 6.49 4.33 -20.12
N ARG A 206 7.62 5.05 -19.98
CA ARG A 206 8.91 4.46 -19.62
C ARG A 206 9.75 5.37 -18.73
N PRO A 207 10.53 4.80 -17.80
CA PRO A 207 11.51 5.56 -17.04
C PRO A 207 12.66 6.06 -17.93
N ARG A 208 13.38 7.07 -17.43
CA ARG A 208 14.55 7.64 -18.10
C ARG A 208 15.70 6.62 -18.14
N LYS A 209 16.33 6.46 -19.31
CA LYS A 209 17.53 5.62 -19.43
C LYS A 209 18.76 6.36 -18.89
N ARG A 210 19.76 5.60 -18.40
CA ARG A 210 21.04 6.17 -17.94
C ARG A 210 21.73 6.88 -19.12
N GLY A 211 22.08 8.15 -18.96
CA GLY A 211 22.73 8.97 -20.00
C GLY A 211 21.79 9.67 -20.99
N GLU A 212 20.48 9.45 -20.90
CA GLU A 212 19.50 10.13 -21.76
C GLU A 212 19.23 11.56 -21.26
N ARG A 213 19.24 12.55 -22.17
CA ARG A 213 18.91 13.94 -21.83
C ARG A 213 17.42 14.06 -21.48
N LEU A 214 17.12 14.89 -20.49
CA LEU A 214 15.76 15.04 -19.93
C LEU A 214 14.73 15.46 -21.00
N GLY A 215 15.04 16.46 -21.82
CA GLY A 215 14.14 16.95 -22.87
C GLY A 215 13.88 15.93 -23.98
N ASP A 216 14.90 15.15 -24.39
CA ASP A 216 14.75 14.08 -25.38
C ASP A 216 13.87 12.94 -24.86
N TRP A 217 14.07 12.56 -23.59
CA TRP A 217 13.22 11.58 -22.94
C TRP A 217 11.76 12.05 -22.88
N ARG A 218 11.51 13.31 -22.48
CA ARG A 218 10.16 13.86 -22.39
C ARG A 218 9.43 13.94 -23.75
N ARG A 219 10.14 14.09 -24.86
CA ARG A 219 9.57 14.00 -26.21
C ARG A 219 9.26 12.56 -26.64
N ASN A 220 10.16 11.63 -26.32
CA ASN A 220 10.08 10.24 -26.79
C ASN A 220 9.24 9.32 -25.90
N ALA A 221 8.90 9.75 -24.68
CA ALA A 221 8.10 8.99 -23.73
C ALA A 221 6.80 9.75 -23.44
N PRO A 222 5.72 9.52 -24.21
CA PRO A 222 4.43 10.14 -23.94
C PRO A 222 3.89 9.69 -22.57
N ILE A 223 2.99 10.50 -22.02
CA ILE A 223 2.29 10.19 -20.78
C ILE A 223 1.18 9.18 -21.02
N ARG A 224 0.93 8.35 -20.00
CA ARG A 224 -0.19 7.41 -19.95
C ARG A 224 -1.47 8.13 -19.54
N SER A 225 -2.61 7.56 -19.92
CA SER A 225 -3.90 8.01 -19.41
C SER A 225 -3.99 7.72 -17.91
N ILE A 226 -4.76 8.51 -17.18
CA ILE A 226 -5.02 8.33 -15.76
C ILE A 226 -6.43 7.78 -15.54
N ALA A 227 -6.62 7.01 -14.47
CA ALA A 227 -7.92 6.54 -13.99
C ALA A 227 -7.98 6.66 -12.47
N PHE A 228 -9.16 6.89 -11.90
CA PHE A 228 -9.36 6.95 -10.45
C PHE A 228 -9.74 5.58 -9.85
N GLU A 229 -10.18 4.66 -10.70
CA GLU A 229 -10.46 3.27 -10.36
C GLU A 229 -9.39 2.32 -10.94
N PRO A 230 -9.23 1.10 -10.42
CA PRO A 230 -8.33 0.09 -10.98
C PRO A 230 -8.67 -0.21 -12.45
N PRO A 231 -7.78 0.07 -13.41
CA PRO A 231 -8.06 -0.15 -14.84
C PRO A 231 -7.81 -1.61 -15.22
N ILE A 232 -8.82 -2.45 -15.00
CA ILE A 232 -8.75 -3.89 -15.26
C ILE A 232 -9.36 -4.22 -16.63
N LEU A 233 -8.59 -4.90 -17.48
CA LEU A 233 -9.02 -5.43 -18.77
C LEU A 233 -10.02 -6.58 -18.60
N ALA A 234 -10.78 -6.89 -19.66
CA ALA A 234 -11.77 -7.99 -19.63
C ALA A 234 -11.18 -9.38 -19.33
N ASP A 235 -9.87 -9.54 -19.52
CA ASP A 235 -9.12 -10.77 -19.23
C ASP A 235 -8.54 -10.81 -17.80
N GLY A 236 -8.86 -9.82 -16.96
CA GLY A 236 -8.41 -9.73 -15.57
C GLY A 236 -6.99 -9.16 -15.39
N ARG A 237 -6.37 -8.64 -16.44
CA ARG A 237 -5.05 -7.98 -16.36
C ARG A 237 -5.17 -6.49 -16.12
N ASP A 238 -4.15 -5.91 -15.50
CA ASP A 238 -4.02 -4.45 -15.41
C ASP A 238 -3.67 -3.84 -16.77
N ALA A 239 -4.31 -2.73 -17.11
CA ALA A 239 -4.04 -2.04 -18.35
C ALA A 239 -2.69 -1.29 -18.30
N ALA A 240 -1.71 -1.77 -19.08
CA ALA A 240 -0.36 -1.22 -19.09
C ALA A 240 -0.26 0.28 -19.46
N ASN A 241 -1.23 0.78 -20.23
CA ASN A 241 -1.25 2.16 -20.74
C ASN A 241 -2.08 3.12 -19.88
N VAL A 242 -2.60 2.67 -18.74
CA VAL A 242 -3.40 3.49 -17.82
C VAL A 242 -2.80 3.43 -16.42
N VAL A 243 -2.65 4.58 -15.78
CA VAL A 243 -2.15 4.70 -14.41
C VAL A 243 -3.32 4.98 -13.48
N GLN A 244 -3.50 4.14 -12.47
CA GLN A 244 -4.42 4.43 -11.38
C GLN A 244 -3.81 5.53 -10.49
N VAL A 245 -4.51 6.66 -10.38
CA VAL A 245 -4.12 7.74 -9.47
C VAL A 245 -4.81 7.55 -8.12
N HIS A 246 -4.07 7.78 -7.04
CA HIS A 246 -4.52 7.68 -5.65
C HIS A 246 -4.05 8.91 -4.86
N LEU A 247 -4.47 9.05 -3.60
CA LEU A 247 -4.14 10.23 -2.77
C LEU A 247 -2.64 10.56 -2.70
N GLU A 248 -1.79 9.54 -2.66
CA GLU A 248 -0.34 9.72 -2.54
C GLU A 248 0.36 9.95 -3.88
N HIS A 249 -0.35 9.75 -5.00
CA HIS A 249 0.22 9.98 -6.32
C HIS A 249 0.65 11.46 -6.44
N ARG A 250 1.85 11.71 -6.96
CA ARG A 250 2.45 13.07 -6.99
C ARG A 250 1.55 14.09 -7.70
N LEU A 251 0.92 13.70 -8.81
CA LEU A 251 -0.10 14.50 -9.50
C LEU A 251 -1.25 14.92 -8.57
N VAL A 252 -1.85 13.97 -7.86
CA VAL A 252 -3.00 14.20 -6.97
C VAL A 252 -2.58 15.05 -5.78
N ARG A 253 -1.47 14.73 -5.11
CA ARG A 253 -0.92 15.56 -4.02
C ARG A 253 -0.70 16.99 -4.46
N ARG A 254 -0.22 17.20 -5.69
CA ARG A 254 0.00 18.55 -6.24
C ARG A 254 -1.32 19.27 -6.49
N LEU A 255 -2.31 18.62 -7.10
CA LEU A 255 -3.65 19.16 -7.26
C LEU A 255 -4.27 19.54 -5.91
N LEU A 256 -4.13 18.68 -4.90
CA LEU A 256 -4.62 18.92 -3.54
C LEU A 256 -3.87 20.06 -2.83
N SER A 257 -2.55 20.14 -2.99
CA SER A 257 -1.72 21.18 -2.38
C SER A 257 -2.11 22.60 -2.80
N ARG A 258 -2.75 22.75 -3.97
CA ARG A 258 -3.30 24.03 -4.42
C ARG A 258 -4.42 24.50 -3.50
N PHE A 259 -5.28 23.61 -2.99
CA PHE A 259 -6.30 24.00 -2.02
C PHE A 259 -5.69 24.44 -0.70
N LEU A 260 -4.66 23.74 -0.22
CA LEU A 260 -3.98 24.07 1.04
C LEU A 260 -3.23 25.42 0.97
N SER A 261 -2.54 25.68 -0.14
CA SER A 261 -1.80 26.93 -0.34
C SER A 261 -2.71 28.13 -0.65
N GLN A 262 -3.78 27.94 -1.43
CA GLN A 262 -4.72 29.00 -1.77
C GLN A 262 -5.81 29.24 -0.73
N GLY A 263 -6.02 28.33 0.22
CA GLY A 263 -6.89 28.59 1.38
C GLY A 263 -6.47 29.82 2.18
N PHE A 264 -5.19 30.23 2.07
CA PHE A 264 -4.68 31.47 2.67
C PHE A 264 -4.80 32.71 1.77
N GLN A 265 -4.99 32.53 0.45
CA GLN A 265 -5.05 33.63 -0.52
C GLN A 265 -6.48 33.99 -0.94
N SER A 266 -7.41 33.05 -0.82
CA SER A 266 -8.82 33.30 -1.11
C SER A 266 -9.55 33.78 0.15
N ASN A 267 -10.39 34.81 0.01
CA ASN A 267 -11.34 35.22 1.06
C ASN A 267 -12.33 34.06 1.27
N LEU A 268 -11.93 33.07 2.07
CA LEU A 268 -12.76 31.92 2.39
C LEU A 268 -13.95 32.42 3.21
N SER A 269 -15.13 32.38 2.59
CA SER A 269 -16.38 32.61 3.29
C SER A 269 -16.59 31.48 4.30
N ARG A 270 -16.59 31.81 5.59
CA ARG A 270 -16.94 30.87 6.67
C ARG A 270 -18.43 30.49 6.68
N LEU A 271 -19.20 31.07 5.76
CA LEU A 271 -20.63 30.87 5.59
C LEU A 271 -20.88 30.42 4.15
N SER A 272 -21.52 29.27 3.99
CA SER A 272 -21.97 28.77 2.69
C SER A 272 -23.46 28.46 2.74
N VAL A 273 -24.18 28.83 1.69
CA VAL A 273 -25.60 28.50 1.52
C VAL A 273 -25.74 27.80 0.17
N ILE A 274 -26.08 26.51 0.22
CA ILE A 274 -26.20 25.66 -0.96
C ILE A 274 -27.61 25.08 -1.02
N GLU A 275 -28.09 24.84 -2.23
CA GLU A 275 -29.34 24.11 -2.42
C GLU A 275 -29.11 22.63 -2.15
N GLY A 276 -29.98 22.03 -1.33
CA GLY A 276 -29.87 20.64 -0.91
C GLY A 276 -31.15 19.85 -1.16
N PRO A 277 -31.04 18.51 -1.27
CA PRO A 277 -32.19 17.63 -1.31
C PRO A 277 -32.87 17.61 0.07
N GLY A 278 -34.02 18.26 0.19
CA GLY A 278 -34.77 18.31 1.45
C GLY A 278 -36.01 19.18 1.36
N ALA A 279 -36.96 18.94 2.27
CA ALA A 279 -38.19 19.74 2.40
C ALA A 279 -38.06 20.88 3.43
N GLN A 280 -37.04 20.84 4.28
CA GLN A 280 -36.80 21.82 5.34
C GLN A 280 -35.36 22.31 5.28
N PRO A 281 -35.11 23.61 5.52
CA PRO A 281 -33.75 24.10 5.64
C PRO A 281 -33.02 23.44 6.81
N ARG A 282 -31.73 23.15 6.62
CA ARG A 282 -30.87 22.58 7.65
C ARG A 282 -29.59 23.38 7.74
N VAL A 283 -28.94 23.29 8.89
CA VAL A 283 -27.67 23.94 9.15
C VAL A 283 -26.67 22.92 9.68
N VAL A 284 -25.44 23.03 9.20
CA VAL A 284 -24.30 22.21 9.60
C VAL A 284 -23.19 23.14 10.06
N LEU A 285 -22.92 23.16 11.36
CA LEU A 285 -21.74 23.80 11.93
C LEU A 285 -20.57 22.82 11.84
N MET A 286 -19.49 23.23 11.19
CA MET A 286 -18.24 22.48 11.14
C MET A 286 -17.28 23.03 12.19
N GLY A 287 -17.11 22.28 13.29
CA GLY A 287 -16.15 22.59 14.33
C GLY A 287 -14.87 21.79 14.16
N ARG A 288 -13.71 22.40 14.44
CA ARG A 288 -12.41 21.71 14.46
C ARG A 288 -11.95 21.50 15.89
N LEU A 289 -11.60 20.26 16.21
CA LEU A 289 -10.87 19.87 17.41
C LEU A 289 -9.41 19.57 17.02
N ALA A 290 -8.49 20.41 17.48
CA ALA A 290 -7.05 20.18 17.30
C ALA A 290 -6.41 19.87 18.65
N VAL A 291 -5.66 18.76 18.72
CA VAL A 291 -5.02 18.25 19.93
C VAL A 291 -3.51 18.28 19.76
N TYR A 292 -2.82 18.87 20.74
CA TYR A 292 -1.39 19.13 20.71
C TYR A 292 -0.66 18.42 21.86
N GLY A 293 0.50 17.85 21.54
CA GLY A 293 1.40 17.17 22.45
C GLY A 293 2.59 18.02 22.86
N SER A 294 3.64 17.33 23.34
CA SER A 294 4.92 17.97 23.67
C SER A 294 5.54 18.64 22.43
N GLY A 295 6.22 19.78 22.64
CA GLY A 295 6.84 20.55 21.54
C GLY A 295 5.85 21.14 20.54
N ALA A 296 4.57 21.30 20.90
CA ALA A 296 3.49 21.74 20.00
C ALA A 296 3.27 20.80 18.79
N ALA A 297 3.67 19.54 18.90
CA ALA A 297 3.37 18.52 17.91
C ALA A 297 1.85 18.31 17.82
N ARG A 298 1.31 18.33 16.60
CA ARG A 298 -0.12 18.03 16.36
C ARG A 298 -0.33 16.52 16.45
N LEU A 299 -1.01 16.06 17.50
CA LEU A 299 -1.28 14.63 17.74
C LEU A 299 -2.54 14.16 17.03
N HIS A 300 -3.57 15.01 17.02
CA HIS A 300 -4.85 14.68 16.43
C HIS A 300 -5.57 15.93 15.93
N GLU A 301 -6.29 15.81 14.82
CA GLU A 301 -7.14 16.85 14.28
C GLU A 301 -8.40 16.19 13.73
N GLU A 302 -9.56 16.68 14.16
CA GLU A 302 -10.87 16.16 13.78
C GLU A 302 -11.79 17.32 13.42
N ILE A 303 -12.62 17.12 12.39
CA ILE A 303 -13.75 17.99 12.08
C ILE A 303 -15.00 17.32 12.66
N ILE A 304 -15.65 18.01 13.58
CA ILE A 304 -16.89 17.59 14.24
C ILE A 304 -18.02 18.39 13.59
N PRO A 305 -18.85 17.74 12.74
CA PRO A 305 -20.07 18.36 12.24
C PRO A 305 -21.14 18.39 13.33
N ILE A 306 -21.95 19.44 13.35
CA ILE A 306 -23.13 19.54 14.21
C ILE A 306 -24.28 20.01 13.35
N THR A 307 -25.34 19.22 13.36
CA THR A 307 -26.47 19.43 12.47
C THR A 307 -27.69 19.91 13.26
N ALA A 308 -28.45 20.82 12.67
CA ALA A 308 -29.71 21.28 13.23
C ALA A 308 -30.73 21.59 12.12
N ILE A 309 -32.01 21.49 12.45
CA ILE A 309 -33.09 21.98 11.57
C ILE A 309 -33.13 23.49 11.69
N TRP A 310 -33.17 24.19 10.55
CA TRP A 310 -33.19 25.64 10.51
C TRP A 310 -34.56 26.15 10.06
N SER A 311 -35.13 27.07 10.83
CA SER A 311 -36.44 27.69 10.59
C SER A 311 -36.37 29.17 10.99
N GLU A 312 -36.67 30.05 10.04
CA GLU A 312 -36.62 31.52 10.23
C GLU A 312 -37.66 31.98 11.26
N SER A 313 -38.89 31.46 11.18
CA SER A 313 -39.99 31.82 12.09
C SER A 313 -39.79 31.36 13.53
N ASP A 314 -39.02 30.29 13.73
CA ASP A 314 -38.69 29.81 15.07
C ASP A 314 -37.51 30.56 15.70
N ARG A 315 -36.69 31.28 14.91
CA ARG A 315 -35.44 31.90 15.40
C ARG A 315 -35.63 33.04 16.38
N GLU A 316 -36.75 33.73 16.32
CA GLU A 316 -37.09 34.76 17.31
C GLU A 316 -37.47 34.15 18.66
N ARG A 317 -37.96 32.90 18.68
CA ARG A 317 -38.59 32.28 19.87
C ARG A 317 -37.86 31.06 20.42
N ARG A 318 -37.04 30.38 19.61
CA ARG A 318 -36.40 29.10 19.93
C ARG A 318 -34.93 29.11 19.50
N HIS A 319 -34.09 28.53 20.36
CA HIS A 319 -32.69 28.23 20.08
C HIS A 319 -32.59 27.01 19.19
N LEU A 320 -31.54 26.93 18.36
CA LEU A 320 -31.23 25.68 17.68
C LEU A 320 -30.93 24.58 18.67
N ARG A 321 -31.36 23.38 18.32
CA ARG A 321 -30.97 22.16 19.02
C ARG A 321 -30.27 21.27 18.03
N ALA A 322 -29.11 20.76 18.43
CA ALA A 322 -28.41 19.75 17.68
C ALA A 322 -29.32 18.52 17.51
N LEU A 323 -29.32 17.95 16.30
CA LEU A 323 -29.99 16.69 16.02
C LEU A 323 -29.23 15.55 16.71
N GLY A 324 -29.95 14.46 17.01
CA GLY A 324 -29.30 13.22 17.43
C GLY A 324 -28.60 12.52 16.27
N GLU A 325 -27.87 11.44 16.59
CA GLU A 325 -26.98 10.71 15.67
C GLU A 325 -27.63 10.35 14.32
N SER A 326 -28.84 9.79 14.32
CA SER A 326 -29.56 9.45 13.07
C SER A 326 -29.97 10.68 12.24
N GLY A 327 -30.25 11.81 12.89
CA GLY A 327 -30.56 13.06 12.21
C GLY A 327 -29.32 13.72 11.61
N GLU A 328 -28.18 13.57 12.28
CA GLU A 328 -26.88 14.02 11.82
C GLU A 328 -26.44 13.26 10.58
N GLU A 329 -26.43 11.94 10.61
CA GLU A 329 -26.03 11.09 9.49
C GLU A 329 -26.84 11.41 8.22
N ARG A 330 -28.17 11.55 8.35
CA ARG A 330 -29.03 11.93 7.22
C ARG A 330 -28.71 13.32 6.68
N THR A 331 -28.42 14.28 7.56
CA THR A 331 -28.08 15.64 7.13
C THR A 331 -26.72 15.70 6.46
N LEU A 332 -25.76 14.88 6.92
CA LEU A 332 -24.44 14.75 6.30
C LEU A 332 -24.52 14.10 4.92
N ASN A 333 -25.33 13.06 4.75
CA ASN A 333 -25.56 12.47 3.43
C ASN A 333 -26.21 13.49 2.46
N GLN A 334 -27.19 14.26 2.94
CA GLN A 334 -27.78 15.36 2.16
C GLN A 334 -26.77 16.46 1.83
N LEU A 335 -25.86 16.79 2.75
CA LEU A 335 -24.79 17.74 2.52
C LEU A 335 -23.81 17.22 1.46
N GLU A 336 -23.41 15.96 1.54
CA GLU A 336 -22.54 15.33 0.55
C GLU A 336 -23.19 15.36 -0.84
N ASP A 337 -24.45 14.95 -0.94
CA ASP A 337 -25.22 15.01 -2.20
C ASP A 337 -25.36 16.46 -2.72
N ALA A 338 -25.61 17.43 -1.84
CA ALA A 338 -25.69 18.84 -2.22
C ALA A 338 -24.35 19.39 -2.71
N LEU A 339 -23.23 19.00 -2.08
CA LEU A 339 -21.87 19.40 -2.49
C LEU A 339 -21.47 18.80 -3.84
N ARG A 340 -22.09 17.69 -4.27
CA ARG A 340 -21.85 17.09 -5.58
C ARG A 340 -22.31 17.98 -6.74
N ASP A 341 -23.42 18.71 -6.56
CA ASP A 341 -23.96 19.67 -7.54
C ASP A 341 -23.52 21.12 -7.26
N ALA A 342 -23.30 21.45 -5.98
CA ALA A 342 -22.87 22.75 -5.47
C ALA A 342 -23.69 23.95 -6.01
N ARG A 343 -25.01 23.78 -6.18
CA ARG A 343 -25.91 24.87 -6.61
C ARG A 343 -26.00 25.95 -5.52
N SER A 344 -25.77 27.20 -5.92
CA SER A 344 -25.86 28.33 -5.00
C SER A 344 -27.32 28.68 -4.73
N ALA A 345 -27.65 28.88 -3.46
CA ALA A 345 -29.00 29.27 -3.06
C ALA A 345 -29.36 30.71 -3.49
N PRO A 346 -30.66 31.06 -3.56
CA PRO A 346 -31.10 32.40 -3.90
C PRO A 346 -30.51 33.49 -2.99
N ALA A 347 -30.23 34.68 -3.55
CA ALA A 347 -29.63 35.81 -2.81
C ALA A 347 -30.46 36.27 -1.59
N SER A 348 -31.78 36.07 -1.62
CA SER A 348 -32.69 36.33 -0.50
C SER A 348 -32.38 35.43 0.70
N ALA A 349 -32.18 34.14 0.49
CA ALA A 349 -31.82 33.18 1.52
C ALA A 349 -30.46 33.52 2.15
N VAL A 350 -29.49 33.89 1.32
CA VAL A 350 -28.15 34.30 1.78
C VAL A 350 -28.22 35.54 2.68
N THR A 351 -29.06 36.53 2.33
CA THR A 351 -29.20 37.76 3.12
C THR A 351 -29.81 37.47 4.50
N ARG A 352 -30.86 36.65 4.56
CA ARG A 352 -31.51 36.24 5.82
C ARG A 352 -30.54 35.52 6.76
N VAL A 353 -29.76 34.59 6.20
CA VAL A 353 -28.77 33.83 6.98
C VAL A 353 -27.64 34.73 7.50
N LYS A 354 -27.22 35.73 6.73
CA LYS A 354 -26.19 36.70 7.14
C LYS A 354 -26.57 37.56 8.35
N GLU A 355 -27.85 37.72 8.65
CA GLU A 355 -28.29 38.46 9.83
C GLU A 355 -28.26 37.59 11.09
N LEU A 356 -28.51 36.28 10.94
CA LEU A 356 -28.70 35.36 12.06
C LEU A 356 -27.45 34.53 12.41
N TYR A 357 -26.46 34.40 11.51
CA TYR A 357 -25.34 33.47 11.69
C TYR A 357 -24.60 33.57 13.05
N ALA A 358 -24.45 34.77 13.62
CA ALA A 358 -23.76 34.94 14.90
C ALA A 358 -24.55 34.30 16.06
N LYS A 359 -25.88 34.41 16.02
CA LYS A 359 -26.80 33.74 16.96
C LYS A 359 -26.79 32.23 16.73
N ASP A 360 -26.74 31.82 15.46
CA ASP A 360 -26.70 30.42 15.06
C ASP A 360 -25.47 29.69 15.61
N ILE A 361 -24.30 30.34 15.54
CA ILE A 361 -23.05 29.82 16.12
C ILE A 361 -23.17 29.75 17.65
N ALA A 362 -23.66 30.81 18.29
CA ALA A 362 -23.79 30.86 19.74
C ALA A 362 -24.71 29.74 20.29
N ASP A 363 -25.81 29.44 19.59
CA ASP A 363 -26.74 28.37 19.98
C ASP A 363 -26.14 26.96 19.83
N LEU A 364 -25.30 26.73 18.81
CA LEU A 364 -24.70 25.42 18.53
C LEU A 364 -23.38 25.18 19.27
N THR A 365 -22.72 26.23 19.75
CA THR A 365 -21.43 26.14 20.48
C THR A 365 -21.50 25.25 21.73
N PRO A 366 -22.54 25.32 22.59
CA PRO A 366 -22.63 24.44 23.76
C PRO A 366 -22.72 22.94 23.39
N ALA A 367 -23.44 22.62 22.30
CA ALA A 367 -23.49 21.24 21.80
C ALA A 367 -22.12 20.81 21.25
N PHE A 368 -21.41 21.72 20.58
CA PHE A 368 -20.06 21.48 20.08
C PHE A 368 -19.07 21.17 21.19
N GLU A 369 -19.03 22.00 22.23
CA GLU A 369 -18.12 21.82 23.36
C GLU A 369 -18.39 20.49 24.07
N LYS A 370 -19.66 20.11 24.23
CA LYS A 370 -20.04 18.83 24.83
C LYS A 370 -19.52 17.63 24.02
N ILE A 371 -19.83 17.59 22.72
CA ILE A 371 -19.39 16.49 21.83
C ILE A 371 -17.86 16.46 21.74
N ALA A 372 -17.22 17.63 21.64
CA ALA A 372 -15.78 17.73 21.56
C ALA A 372 -15.09 17.26 22.85
N ALA A 373 -15.68 17.47 24.03
CA ALA A 373 -15.16 16.93 25.28
C ALA A 373 -15.23 15.39 25.32
N GLU A 374 -16.34 14.80 24.87
CA GLU A 374 -16.51 13.34 24.75
C GLU A 374 -15.47 12.75 23.77
N ARG A 375 -15.31 13.37 22.58
CA ARG A 375 -14.31 12.96 21.58
C ARG A 375 -12.88 13.11 22.11
N LEU A 376 -12.56 14.22 22.79
CA LEU A 376 -11.25 14.46 23.39
C LEU A 376 -10.88 13.38 24.41
N SER A 377 -11.83 12.94 25.24
CA SER A 377 -11.59 11.86 26.20
C SER A 377 -11.28 10.52 25.53
N THR A 378 -11.98 10.23 24.43
CA THR A 378 -11.77 9.04 23.61
C THR A 378 -10.41 9.08 22.92
N VAL A 379 -10.07 10.21 22.29
CA VAL A 379 -8.79 10.43 21.61
C VAL A 379 -7.62 10.33 22.59
N LYS A 380 -7.73 10.90 23.80
CA LYS A 380 -6.69 10.74 24.84
C LYS A 380 -6.43 9.27 25.16
N THR A 381 -7.49 8.48 25.38
CA THR A 381 -7.37 7.05 25.65
C THR A 381 -6.71 6.31 24.48
N GLN A 382 -7.07 6.65 23.25
CA GLN A 382 -6.48 6.04 22.04
C GLN A 382 -5.01 6.42 21.84
N LEU A 383 -4.64 7.67 22.11
CA LEU A 383 -3.26 8.15 22.01
C LEU A 383 -2.36 7.47 23.05
N VAL A 384 -2.83 7.31 24.29
CA VAL A 384 -2.09 6.56 25.33
C VAL A 384 -1.89 5.11 24.89
N LYS A 385 -2.96 4.44 24.46
CA LYS A 385 -2.87 3.05 23.99
C LYS A 385 -1.89 2.90 22.82
N ARG A 386 -1.93 3.83 21.85
CA ARG A 386 -1.02 3.83 20.71
C ARG A 386 0.42 4.09 21.14
N GLY A 387 0.65 5.01 22.05
CA GLY A 387 1.96 5.27 22.63
C GLY A 387 2.54 4.05 23.35
N GLU A 388 1.71 3.29 24.07
CA GLU A 388 2.12 2.03 24.69
C GLU A 388 2.45 0.93 23.68
N GLU A 389 1.62 0.78 22.64
CA GLU A 389 1.84 -0.21 21.58
C GLU A 389 3.13 0.08 20.79
N GLU A 390 3.35 1.32 20.40
CA GLU A 390 4.56 1.73 19.68
C GLU A 390 5.80 1.64 20.58
N ALA A 391 5.70 1.99 21.87
CA ALA A 391 6.81 1.83 22.82
C ALA A 391 7.18 0.35 23.01
N ARG A 392 6.21 -0.57 23.14
CA ARG A 392 6.48 -2.01 23.22
C ARG A 392 7.11 -2.54 21.93
N SER A 393 6.65 -2.05 20.78
CA SER A 393 7.23 -2.42 19.48
C SER A 393 8.68 -1.96 19.37
N LEU A 394 8.96 -0.74 19.80
CA LEU A 394 10.31 -0.17 19.86
C LEU A 394 11.21 -0.95 20.82
N GLU A 395 10.74 -1.25 22.03
CA GLU A 395 11.46 -2.09 23.00
C GLU A 395 11.81 -3.46 22.40
N SER A 396 10.87 -4.12 21.72
CA SER A 396 11.13 -5.40 21.05
C SER A 396 12.17 -5.28 19.93
N LEU A 397 12.10 -4.21 19.13
CA LEU A 397 13.05 -3.96 18.05
C LEU A 397 14.46 -3.70 18.59
N LEU A 398 14.57 -2.88 19.63
CA LEU A 398 15.85 -2.59 20.31
C LEU A 398 16.44 -3.84 20.97
N ASP A 399 15.62 -4.66 21.65
CA ASP A 399 16.09 -5.92 22.25
C ASP A 399 16.52 -6.94 21.18
N GLN A 400 15.81 -7.03 20.06
CA GLN A 400 16.23 -7.87 18.93
C GLN A 400 17.56 -7.39 18.33
N GLN A 401 17.76 -6.07 18.17
CA GLN A 401 19.04 -5.51 17.73
C GLN A 401 20.16 -5.82 18.73
N ARG A 402 19.90 -5.63 20.03
CA ARG A 402 20.83 -5.97 21.12
C ARG A 402 21.24 -7.43 21.08
N LYS A 403 20.27 -8.36 20.95
CA LYS A 403 20.54 -9.80 20.83
C LYS A 403 21.34 -10.16 19.59
N ARG A 404 21.07 -9.52 18.44
CA ARG A 404 21.83 -9.74 17.20
C ARG A 404 23.28 -9.27 17.34
N ILE A 405 23.51 -8.09 17.92
CA ILE A 405 24.85 -7.54 18.14
C ILE A 405 25.60 -8.37 19.19
N ALA A 406 24.95 -8.75 20.30
CA ALA A 406 25.53 -9.60 21.33
C ALA A 406 25.91 -10.98 20.76
N LYS A 407 25.05 -11.58 19.94
CA LYS A 407 25.36 -12.84 19.25
C LYS A 407 26.55 -12.67 18.29
N ALA A 408 26.57 -11.61 17.48
CA ALA A 408 27.70 -11.32 16.60
C ALA A 408 29.01 -11.10 17.37
N ALA A 409 28.95 -10.47 18.55
CA ALA A 409 30.09 -10.25 19.42
C ALA A 409 30.57 -11.54 20.12
N THR A 410 29.67 -12.48 20.46
CA THR A 410 30.04 -13.79 21.03
C THR A 410 30.54 -14.77 19.98
N ASP A 411 29.91 -14.78 18.81
CA ASP A 411 30.34 -15.58 17.64
C ASP A 411 31.66 -15.04 17.05
N PHE A 412 32.02 -13.79 17.39
CA PHE A 412 33.33 -13.22 17.09
C PHE A 412 34.41 -13.91 17.92
N ASN A 413 35.02 -14.92 17.30
CA ASN A 413 36.11 -15.66 17.90
C ASN A 413 37.45 -15.05 17.46
N PRO A 414 38.20 -14.38 18.35
CA PRO A 414 39.47 -13.73 18.00
C PRO A 414 40.54 -14.71 17.53
N ASN A 415 40.36 -16.01 17.77
CA ASN A 415 41.30 -17.08 17.44
C ASN A 415 40.80 -18.01 16.32
N GLN A 416 39.69 -17.70 15.64
CA GLN A 416 39.21 -18.51 14.51
C GLN A 416 40.12 -18.31 13.29
N LEU A 417 41.04 -19.26 13.13
CA LEU A 417 42.04 -19.42 12.06
C LEU A 417 42.64 -18.08 11.59
N THR A 418 43.67 -17.67 12.31
CA THR A 418 44.72 -16.72 11.90
C THR A 418 45.43 -17.23 10.64
N LEU A 419 44.75 -17.23 9.51
CA LEU A 419 45.36 -17.32 8.18
C LEU A 419 45.64 -15.88 7.73
N ASP A 420 46.85 -15.40 8.04
CA ASP A 420 47.51 -14.22 7.44
C ASP A 420 46.65 -12.99 7.16
N LEU A 421 45.95 -12.47 8.17
CA LEU A 421 45.28 -11.17 8.06
C LEU A 421 46.31 -10.05 7.98
N VAL A 422 46.16 -9.18 6.97
CA VAL A 422 46.97 -7.97 6.76
C VAL A 422 46.80 -7.03 7.98
N PRO A 423 47.81 -6.23 8.40
CA PRO A 423 47.71 -5.36 9.57
C PRO A 423 46.54 -4.36 9.56
N ASP A 424 45.99 -4.05 8.39
CA ASP A 424 44.81 -3.19 8.24
C ASP A 424 43.52 -3.93 8.63
N GLU A 425 43.35 -5.20 8.24
CA GLU A 425 42.17 -6.01 8.60
C GLU A 425 42.07 -6.29 10.10
N ARG A 426 43.21 -6.38 10.81
CA ARG A 426 43.22 -6.48 12.29
C ARG A 426 42.71 -5.21 12.96
N ARG A 427 43.11 -4.04 12.43
CA ARG A 427 42.65 -2.74 12.94
C ARG A 427 41.16 -2.54 12.68
N GLU A 428 40.66 -2.93 11.52
CA GLU A 428 39.22 -2.92 11.21
C GLU A 428 38.43 -3.81 12.19
N ARG A 429 38.88 -5.05 12.44
CA ARG A 429 38.21 -5.95 13.38
C ARG A 429 38.21 -5.45 14.83
N GLU A 430 39.30 -4.84 15.28
CA GLU A 430 39.32 -4.22 16.61
C GLU A 430 38.42 -2.98 16.70
N ALA A 431 38.33 -2.20 15.62
CA ALA A 431 37.42 -1.07 15.53
C ALA A 431 35.95 -1.55 15.55
N ASP A 432 35.63 -2.63 14.86
CA ASP A 432 34.30 -3.26 14.88
C ASP A 432 33.92 -3.73 16.29
N ARG A 433 34.84 -4.39 17.01
CA ARG A 433 34.61 -4.79 18.41
C ARG A 433 34.31 -3.60 19.31
N ARG A 434 35.15 -2.56 19.26
CA ARG A 434 34.96 -1.33 20.05
C ARG A 434 33.65 -0.64 19.68
N HIS A 435 33.28 -0.66 18.39
CA HIS A 435 32.02 -0.13 17.91
C HIS A 435 30.82 -0.92 18.46
N TRP A 436 30.88 -2.25 18.49
CA TRP A 436 29.82 -3.09 19.08
C TRP A 436 29.67 -2.88 20.58
N GLU A 437 30.76 -2.79 21.34
CA GLU A 437 30.73 -2.49 22.78
C GLU A 437 30.11 -1.11 23.07
N SER A 438 30.53 -0.09 22.30
CA SER A 438 29.93 1.25 22.39
C SER A 438 28.46 1.26 21.95
N ARG A 439 28.09 0.48 20.93
CA ARG A 439 26.70 0.39 20.47
C ARG A 439 25.81 -0.35 21.47
N LEU A 440 26.30 -1.40 22.11
CA LEU A 440 25.57 -2.15 23.14
C LEU A 440 25.28 -1.29 24.37
N SER A 441 26.27 -0.59 24.89
CA SER A 441 26.07 0.35 26.02
C SER A 441 25.09 1.48 25.67
N ARG A 442 25.16 2.02 24.45
CA ARG A 442 24.19 3.00 23.96
C ARG A 442 22.78 2.40 23.81
N LEU A 443 22.66 1.16 23.32
CA LEU A 443 21.37 0.48 23.19
C LEU A 443 20.72 0.21 24.55
N GLU A 444 21.51 -0.06 25.60
CA GLU A 444 20.99 -0.20 26.96
C GLU A 444 20.38 1.10 27.49
N GLN A 445 21.02 2.24 27.21
CA GLN A 445 20.45 3.56 27.52
C GLN A 445 19.21 3.86 26.67
N GLU A 446 19.28 3.63 25.35
CA GLU A 446 18.15 3.81 24.43
C GLU A 446 16.94 2.95 24.83
N LEU A 447 17.15 1.75 25.37
CA LEU A 447 16.06 0.87 25.82
C LEU A 447 15.29 1.42 27.03
N LEU A 448 15.91 2.27 27.84
CA LEU A 448 15.25 2.94 28.97
C LEU A 448 14.60 4.25 28.53
N ASP A 449 15.36 5.10 27.83
CA ASP A 449 14.98 6.48 27.59
C ASP A 449 14.01 6.63 26.39
N GLU A 450 14.25 5.94 25.28
CA GLU A 450 13.47 6.14 24.05
C GLU A 450 12.01 5.67 24.17
N PRO A 451 11.69 4.51 24.81
CA PRO A 451 10.30 4.12 25.03
C PRO A 451 9.55 5.09 25.93
N GLN A 452 10.21 5.63 26.98
CA GLN A 452 9.59 6.64 27.84
C GLN A 452 9.33 7.93 27.08
N ARG A 453 10.33 8.42 26.35
CA ARG A 453 10.22 9.61 25.50
C ARG A 453 9.09 9.48 24.47
N LEU A 454 8.92 8.28 23.90
CA LEU A 454 7.84 8.00 22.96
C LEU A 454 6.47 8.08 23.66
N ARG A 455 6.31 7.52 24.86
CA ARG A 455 5.06 7.66 25.64
C ARG A 455 4.74 9.12 25.95
N GLU A 456 5.74 9.90 26.37
CA GLU A 456 5.60 11.34 26.65
C GLU A 456 5.27 12.16 25.40
N SER A 457 5.67 11.69 24.20
CA SER A 457 5.32 12.36 22.94
C SER A 457 3.81 12.29 22.65
N TYR A 458 3.13 11.24 23.10
CA TYR A 458 1.69 11.04 22.93
C TYR A 458 0.83 11.69 24.01
N GLU A 459 1.45 12.32 25.02
CA GLU A 459 0.73 13.02 26.07
C GLU A 459 0.10 14.33 25.54
N VAL A 460 -1.20 14.49 25.78
CA VAL A 460 -1.94 15.68 25.36
C VAL A 460 -1.70 16.83 26.33
N ARG A 461 -1.06 17.91 25.86
CA ARG A 461 -0.78 19.12 26.66
C ARG A 461 -1.77 20.25 26.45
N ALA A 462 -2.31 20.37 25.24
CA ALA A 462 -3.25 21.42 24.89
C ALA A 462 -4.27 20.92 23.86
N HIS A 463 -5.45 21.53 23.85
CA HIS A 463 -6.45 21.34 22.82
C HIS A 463 -7.03 22.69 22.42
N ARG A 464 -7.46 22.81 21.17
CA ARG A 464 -8.07 24.02 20.62
C ARG A 464 -9.36 23.65 19.89
N LEU A 465 -10.44 24.34 20.23
CA LEU A 465 -11.75 24.23 19.61
C LEU A 465 -11.99 25.47 18.76
N GLU A 466 -12.32 25.28 17.48
CA GLU A 466 -12.60 26.38 16.56
C GLU A 466 -13.83 26.08 15.70
N PRO A 467 -14.86 26.94 15.69
CA PRO A 467 -15.88 26.87 14.66
C PRO A 467 -15.27 27.33 13.32
N VAL A 468 -15.11 26.40 12.38
CA VAL A 468 -14.45 26.63 11.08
C VAL A 468 -15.42 27.29 10.11
N GLY A 469 -16.66 26.82 10.07
CA GLY A 469 -17.67 27.38 9.19
C GLY A 469 -19.07 26.81 9.39
N LEU A 470 -20.04 27.47 8.77
CA LEU A 470 -21.43 27.05 8.72
C LEU A 470 -21.85 26.79 7.28
N VAL A 471 -22.55 25.68 7.08
CA VAL A 471 -23.19 25.34 5.81
C VAL A 471 -24.69 25.25 6.01
N TYR A 472 -25.43 26.02 5.24
CA TYR A 472 -26.88 25.98 5.21
C TYR A 472 -27.33 25.21 3.97
N LEU A 473 -28.14 24.19 4.19
CA LEU A 473 -28.83 23.44 3.15
C LEU A 473 -30.21 24.06 2.96
N TRP A 474 -30.42 24.71 1.81
CA TRP A 474 -31.68 25.32 1.45
C TRP A 474 -32.50 24.37 0.56
N PRO A 475 -33.80 24.15 0.84
CA PRO A 475 -34.62 23.28 0.01
C PRO A 475 -34.85 23.90 -1.37
N VAL A 476 -34.77 23.08 -2.44
CA VAL A 476 -35.07 23.50 -3.82
C VAL A 476 -36.57 23.80 -4.00
N SER A 477 -37.41 23.16 -3.21
CA SER A 477 -38.86 23.35 -3.17
C SER A 477 -39.24 24.01 -1.84
N GLY A 478 -39.35 25.34 -1.83
CA GLY A 478 -39.73 26.16 -0.69
C GLY A 478 -40.21 27.53 -1.11
#